data_AF-A0A976KYU7-F1
#
_entry.id   AF-A0A976KYU7-F1
#
_cell.length_a   1.000
_cell.length_b   1.000
_cell.length_c   1.000
_cell.angle_alpha   90.00
_cell.angle_beta   90.00
_cell.angle_gamma   90.00
#
_symmetry.space_group_name_H-M   'P 1'
#
loop_
_entity.id
_entity.type
_entity.pdbx_description
1 polymer ?
#
loop_
_entity_poly.entity_id
_entity_poly.type
_entity_poly.pdbx_seq_one_letter_code
_entity_poly.pdbx_strand_id
1 'polypeptide(L)'
;MRHRDFTSRLCLFALLAGAAVASGCATSDPDDDHDPGAGDDDDDDVPPGPDEPITGGEANCGPLDTASCVPLASDYLPTNSAGDAYPACISDGGVYQLVADPPSSIARVEAFEMMGTLLWNEGTPGPGAFTQAREIYATPEGLQSRLERREDLHYPPIPEPDWDPGFDPDKQCSVAANVQKYPERCAGPSTINPLLTQALLDGAAAVGDPRMQAARIEAAGQWFLYISAYKEAYTCTRKAKDCDSSWAYYTGGHQVGGAVIGFAKQVAEASPLAHQRIFDGVLAVRCFRDLYDPEQYPTYDDLPADGKAMFDTAWEQLDQALHAGYAAMLRSRMQRLSRCGDDSLTSVYWEFLRVAGPVLDREAKERDPVLAVELEAIWKLALPTLDDLARAIDLLDAVFPCP
;
A
#
# COMPACT_ATOMS: atom_id res chain seq x y z
N MET A 1 -18.93 -38.90 -33.58
CA MET A 1 -20.33 -39.37 -33.38
C MET A 1 -20.65 -39.45 -31.90
N ARG A 2 -21.34 -38.43 -31.37
CA ARG A 2 -22.45 -38.48 -30.39
C ARG A 2 -22.62 -37.07 -29.82
N HIS A 3 -23.62 -36.39 -30.37
CA HIS A 3 -24.19 -35.15 -29.86
C HIS A 3 -24.72 -35.35 -28.44
N ARG A 4 -24.60 -34.32 -27.60
CA ARG A 4 -25.52 -34.11 -26.48
C ARG A 4 -25.75 -32.61 -26.27
N ASP A 5 -27.03 -32.31 -26.10
CA ASP A 5 -27.69 -31.04 -26.31
C ASP A 5 -27.48 -30.03 -25.18
N PHE A 6 -27.37 -28.76 -25.58
CA PHE A 6 -27.50 -27.58 -24.73
C PHE A 6 -28.99 -27.24 -24.60
N THR A 7 -29.50 -27.12 -23.38
CA THR A 7 -30.82 -26.51 -23.14
C THR A 7 -30.70 -25.39 -22.11
N SER A 8 -31.10 -24.20 -22.56
CA SER A 8 -31.21 -22.94 -21.86
C SER A 8 -32.08 -23.01 -20.60
N ARG A 9 -31.70 -22.25 -19.57
CA ARG A 9 -32.64 -21.65 -18.62
C ARG A 9 -32.32 -20.17 -18.40
N LEU A 10 -33.16 -19.35 -19.02
CA LEU A 10 -33.40 -17.95 -18.71
C LEU A 10 -33.87 -17.84 -17.25
N CYS A 11 -33.28 -16.95 -16.46
CA CYS A 11 -33.89 -16.42 -15.25
C CYS A 11 -34.09 -14.90 -15.42
N LEU A 12 -35.36 -14.52 -15.52
CA LEU A 12 -35.88 -13.17 -15.36
C LEU A 12 -35.48 -12.62 -13.98
N PHE A 13 -34.94 -11.40 -13.94
CA PHE A 13 -35.02 -10.55 -12.74
C PHE A 13 -35.85 -9.31 -13.06
N ALA A 14 -36.84 -9.09 -12.22
CA ALA A 14 -37.88 -8.09 -12.34
C ALA A 14 -37.40 -6.70 -11.89
N LEU A 15 -37.84 -5.68 -12.64
CA LEU A 15 -37.82 -4.28 -12.24
C LEU A 15 -38.76 -4.06 -11.04
N LEU A 16 -38.30 -3.29 -10.05
CA LEU A 16 -39.15 -2.56 -9.11
C LEU A 16 -38.64 -1.13 -8.99
N ALA A 17 -39.40 -0.23 -9.62
CA ALA A 17 -39.26 1.22 -9.51
C ALA A 17 -39.99 1.69 -8.23
N GLY A 18 -39.28 2.40 -7.37
CA GLY A 18 -39.85 3.14 -6.24
C GLY A 18 -39.74 4.63 -6.50
N ALA A 19 -40.88 5.28 -6.73
CA ALA A 19 -41.01 6.72 -6.87
C ALA A 19 -40.92 7.42 -5.51
N ALA A 20 -40.14 8.50 -5.43
CA ALA A 20 -40.26 9.49 -4.36
C ALA A 20 -40.60 10.84 -4.99
N VAL A 21 -41.76 11.37 -4.56
CA VAL A 21 -42.31 12.67 -4.90
C VAL A 21 -41.84 13.65 -3.82
N ALA A 22 -41.25 14.79 -4.22
CA ALA A 22 -41.22 15.99 -3.40
C ALA A 22 -41.34 17.22 -4.31
N SER A 23 -42.55 17.76 -4.32
CA SER A 23 -42.91 19.08 -4.83
C SER A 23 -42.71 20.13 -3.73
N GLY A 24 -42.16 21.30 -4.07
CA GLY A 24 -42.21 22.47 -3.19
C GLY A 24 -41.53 23.68 -3.85
N CYS A 25 -42.34 24.69 -4.17
CA CYS A 25 -42.05 25.81 -5.06
C CYS A 25 -41.23 26.96 -4.45
N ALA A 26 -40.75 27.82 -5.36
CA ALA A 26 -40.23 29.19 -5.21
C ALA A 26 -41.25 30.15 -4.52
N THR A 27 -40.98 31.40 -4.12
CA THR A 27 -40.20 32.53 -4.67
C THR A 27 -40.04 33.63 -3.59
N SER A 28 -39.10 34.56 -3.84
CA SER A 28 -39.22 36.05 -3.82
C SER A 28 -38.79 36.89 -2.59
N ASP A 29 -37.75 37.72 -2.83
CA ASP A 29 -37.37 39.02 -2.21
C ASP A 29 -38.52 40.09 -2.29
N PRO A 30 -38.42 41.36 -1.80
CA PRO A 30 -37.29 42.14 -1.24
C PRO A 30 -37.59 43.09 -0.05
N ASP A 31 -36.55 43.85 0.34
CA ASP A 31 -36.47 45.18 0.97
C ASP A 31 -36.94 45.44 2.42
N ASP A 32 -36.01 45.90 3.26
CA ASP A 32 -36.23 47.16 4.00
C ASP A 32 -34.89 47.80 4.41
N ASP A 33 -34.75 49.07 4.01
CA ASP A 33 -33.68 50.02 4.35
C ASP A 33 -33.71 50.39 5.84
N HIS A 34 -32.54 50.49 6.51
CA HIS A 34 -32.27 51.59 7.45
C HIS A 34 -30.77 51.86 7.67
N ASP A 35 -30.48 53.16 7.61
CA ASP A 35 -29.21 53.91 7.63
C ASP A 35 -28.66 54.10 9.08
N PRO A 36 -27.59 54.89 9.37
CA PRO A 36 -26.34 54.42 9.95
C PRO A 36 -26.13 54.92 11.39
N GLY A 37 -25.33 54.21 12.20
CA GLY A 37 -25.11 54.60 13.59
C GLY A 37 -23.77 54.13 14.12
N ALA A 38 -23.00 55.08 14.63
CA ALA A 38 -21.62 54.97 15.08
C ALA A 38 -21.42 54.18 16.38
N GLY A 39 -20.21 53.62 16.52
CA GLY A 39 -19.46 53.47 17.77
C GLY A 39 -19.95 52.40 18.74
N ASP A 40 -19.15 51.36 18.98
CA ASP A 40 -18.24 51.32 20.13
C ASP A 40 -17.48 49.99 20.13
N ASP A 41 -16.26 50.05 20.65
CA ASP A 41 -15.38 48.93 20.94
C ASP A 41 -16.05 47.99 21.96
N ASP A 42 -16.15 46.70 21.63
CA ASP A 42 -16.30 45.65 22.63
C ASP A 42 -15.54 44.39 22.19
N ASP A 43 -14.67 43.95 23.10
CA ASP A 43 -13.86 42.74 23.06
C ASP A 43 -14.74 41.50 22.91
N ASP A 44 -14.74 40.89 21.72
CA ASP A 44 -15.25 39.53 21.52
C ASP A 44 -14.15 38.51 21.88
N ASP A 45 -14.24 38.00 23.11
CA ASP A 45 -13.72 36.71 23.55
C ASP A 45 -14.32 35.60 22.64
N VAL A 46 -13.66 35.33 21.52
CA VAL A 46 -13.95 34.17 20.68
C VAL A 46 -13.43 32.92 21.40
N PRO A 47 -14.30 31.96 21.78
CA PRO A 47 -13.84 30.70 22.36
C PRO A 47 -13.00 29.95 21.33
N PRO A 48 -11.93 29.23 21.73
CA PRO A 48 -11.12 28.46 20.80
C PRO A 48 -12.04 27.45 20.09
N GLY A 49 -12.11 27.58 18.76
CA GLY A 49 -12.85 26.68 17.89
C GLY A 49 -12.32 25.25 17.96
N PRO A 50 -13.11 24.27 17.47
CA PRO A 50 -12.79 22.86 17.57
C PRO A 50 -11.50 22.54 16.82
N ASP A 51 -10.71 21.66 17.43
CA ASP A 51 -9.46 21.05 16.96
C ASP A 51 -9.30 21.07 15.43
N GLU A 52 -8.25 21.75 14.97
CA GLU A 52 -7.80 21.62 13.59
C GLU A 52 -7.59 20.13 13.27
N PRO A 53 -7.92 19.69 12.04
CA PRO A 53 -7.55 18.35 11.61
C PRO A 53 -6.04 18.16 11.79
N ILE A 54 -5.63 16.97 12.25
CA ILE A 54 -4.23 16.53 12.36
C ILE A 54 -3.66 16.30 10.95
N THR A 55 -3.71 17.34 10.12
CA THR A 55 -3.04 17.44 8.83
C THR A 55 -2.16 18.67 8.94
N GLY A 56 -1.16 18.59 9.82
CA GLY A 56 -0.19 19.66 10.02
C GLY A 56 0.33 20.16 8.68
N GLY A 57 0.21 21.48 8.49
CA GLY A 57 0.64 22.17 7.28
C GLY A 57 2.04 21.76 6.85
N GLU A 58 2.21 21.65 5.53
CA GLU A 58 3.37 21.13 4.81
C GLU A 58 4.68 21.85 5.19
N ALA A 59 5.31 21.44 6.28
CA ALA A 59 6.70 21.73 6.52
C ALA A 59 7.54 20.90 5.54
N ASN A 60 7.77 21.44 4.34
CA ASN A 60 8.52 20.78 3.28
C ASN A 60 9.99 20.57 3.72
N CYS A 61 10.28 19.35 4.17
CA CYS A 61 11.61 18.85 4.45
C CYS A 61 12.15 18.33 3.13
N GLY A 62 13.15 18.99 2.57
CA GLY A 62 13.61 18.75 1.20
C GLY A 62 13.62 17.26 0.81
N PRO A 63 13.24 16.96 -0.44
CA PRO A 63 13.11 15.59 -0.92
C PRO A 63 14.41 14.81 -0.73
N LEU A 64 14.33 13.46 -0.79
CA LEU A 64 15.53 12.63 -0.97
C LEU A 64 16.40 13.23 -2.09
N ASP A 65 17.70 13.39 -1.83
CA ASP A 65 18.62 13.84 -2.87
C ASP A 65 18.81 12.73 -3.88
N THR A 66 17.99 12.79 -4.92
CA THR A 66 17.94 11.81 -6.00
C THR A 66 18.62 12.33 -7.26
N ALA A 67 19.38 13.44 -7.16
CA ALA A 67 20.01 14.07 -8.32
C ALA A 67 21.03 13.15 -9.02
N SER A 68 21.60 12.20 -8.28
CA SER A 68 22.53 11.19 -8.81
C SER A 68 21.86 9.89 -9.24
N CYS A 69 20.57 9.71 -8.94
CA CYS A 69 19.85 8.49 -9.26
C CYS A 69 19.56 8.41 -10.76
N VAL A 70 20.18 7.42 -11.40
CA VAL A 70 19.99 7.10 -12.80
C VAL A 70 19.51 5.65 -12.90
N PRO A 71 18.54 5.35 -13.78
CA PRO A 71 18.16 3.98 -14.07
C PRO A 71 19.37 3.17 -14.55
N LEU A 72 19.35 1.88 -14.25
CA LEU A 72 20.29 0.95 -14.84
C LEU A 72 20.03 0.82 -16.34
N ALA A 73 21.08 0.46 -17.09
CA ALA A 73 20.95 0.22 -18.53
C ALA A 73 20.01 -0.95 -18.87
N SER A 74 19.74 -1.82 -17.90
CA SER A 74 18.82 -2.96 -17.99
C SER A 74 17.39 -2.62 -17.62
N ASP A 75 17.14 -1.45 -17.04
CA ASP A 75 15.80 -1.07 -16.58
C ASP A 75 14.88 -0.83 -17.77
N TYR A 76 13.62 -1.23 -17.61
CA TYR A 76 12.56 -0.83 -18.51
C TYR A 76 12.30 0.67 -18.34
N LEU A 77 12.28 1.40 -19.46
CA LEU A 77 12.11 2.84 -19.49
C LEU A 77 10.97 3.18 -20.45
N PRO A 78 9.71 3.24 -19.99
CA PRO A 78 8.57 3.47 -20.88
C PRO A 78 8.70 4.77 -21.69
N THR A 79 9.33 5.79 -21.11
CA THR A 79 9.58 7.09 -21.76
C THR A 79 10.67 7.05 -22.85
N ASN A 80 11.43 5.96 -22.92
CA ASN A 80 12.47 5.69 -23.92
C ASN A 80 12.45 4.21 -24.34
N SER A 81 11.27 3.64 -24.56
CA SER A 81 11.08 2.20 -24.87
C SER A 81 11.81 1.75 -26.14
N ALA A 82 12.08 2.65 -27.08
CA ALA A 82 12.88 2.34 -28.27
C ALA A 82 14.39 2.17 -27.99
N GLY A 83 14.85 2.56 -26.80
CA GLY A 83 16.26 2.57 -26.43
C GLY A 83 16.60 1.75 -25.19
N ASP A 84 15.62 1.06 -24.59
CA ASP A 84 15.87 0.12 -23.50
C ASP A 84 16.11 -1.32 -24.03
N ALA A 85 16.30 -2.27 -23.12
CA ALA A 85 16.60 -3.65 -23.45
C ALA A 85 15.36 -4.51 -23.76
N TYR A 86 14.15 -3.95 -23.66
CA TYR A 86 12.91 -4.71 -23.79
C TYR A 86 12.43 -4.73 -25.25
N PRO A 87 11.91 -5.86 -25.73
CA PRO A 87 11.14 -5.88 -26.97
C PRO A 87 9.89 -5.02 -26.84
N ALA A 88 9.43 -4.46 -27.96
CA ALA A 88 8.22 -3.66 -27.98
C ALA A 88 7.01 -4.44 -27.42
N CYS A 89 6.22 -3.79 -26.57
CA CYS A 89 5.15 -4.42 -25.82
C CYS A 89 4.02 -3.43 -25.48
N ILE A 90 2.93 -3.95 -24.90
CA ILE A 90 1.75 -3.18 -24.52
C ILE A 90 2.02 -2.00 -23.55
N SER A 91 3.11 -2.06 -22.77
CA SER A 91 3.47 -1.07 -21.76
C SER A 91 4.20 0.16 -22.30
N ASP A 92 4.64 0.15 -23.57
CA ASP A 92 5.51 1.18 -24.15
C ASP A 92 4.86 2.57 -24.23
N GLY A 93 3.54 2.64 -24.09
CA GLY A 93 2.80 3.89 -23.97
C GLY A 93 2.89 4.56 -22.60
N GLY A 94 3.60 3.96 -21.63
CA GLY A 94 3.72 4.47 -20.26
C GLY A 94 2.42 4.39 -19.44
N VAL A 95 1.47 3.58 -19.89
CA VAL A 95 0.17 3.38 -19.22
C VAL A 95 -0.07 1.91 -18.96
N TYR A 96 -0.63 1.60 -17.79
CA TYR A 96 -0.96 0.22 -17.45
C TYR A 96 -2.21 -0.23 -18.20
N GLN A 97 -2.12 -1.36 -18.91
CA GLN A 97 -3.23 -1.98 -19.63
C GLN A 97 -3.60 -3.31 -18.98
N LEU A 98 -4.86 -3.45 -18.57
CA LEU A 98 -5.37 -4.64 -17.91
C LEU A 98 -5.20 -5.89 -18.79
N VAL A 99 -4.87 -7.01 -18.16
CA VAL A 99 -4.96 -8.35 -18.78
C VAL A 99 -6.42 -8.78 -18.91
N ALA A 100 -7.21 -8.50 -17.88
CA ALA A 100 -8.59 -8.94 -17.78
C ALA A 100 -9.50 -7.89 -17.11
N ASP A 101 -10.68 -8.32 -16.65
CA ASP A 101 -11.55 -7.46 -15.84
C ASP A 101 -10.81 -6.96 -14.58
N PRO A 102 -11.17 -5.76 -14.08
CA PRO A 102 -10.54 -5.16 -12.91
C PRO A 102 -10.41 -6.15 -11.73
N PRO A 103 -9.22 -6.28 -11.14
CA PRO A 103 -8.97 -7.27 -10.10
C PRO A 103 -9.62 -6.86 -8.77
N SER A 104 -10.06 -7.86 -8.00
CA SER A 104 -10.58 -7.66 -6.62
C SER A 104 -9.60 -6.97 -5.67
N SER A 105 -8.32 -6.88 -6.02
CA SER A 105 -7.30 -6.18 -5.24
C SER A 105 -7.56 -4.68 -5.14
N ILE A 106 -8.25 -4.06 -6.13
CA ILE A 106 -8.70 -2.66 -6.06
C ILE A 106 -9.58 -2.46 -4.82
N ALA A 107 -10.62 -3.28 -4.67
CA ALA A 107 -11.54 -3.21 -3.52
C ALA A 107 -10.84 -3.43 -2.16
N ARG A 108 -9.68 -4.12 -2.15
CA ARG A 108 -8.88 -4.29 -0.92
C ARG A 108 -8.11 -3.02 -0.57
N VAL A 109 -7.58 -2.30 -1.55
CA VAL A 109 -6.93 -1.01 -1.31
C VAL A 109 -7.98 0.04 -0.93
N GLU A 110 -9.16 0.03 -1.57
CA GLU A 110 -10.28 0.88 -1.16
C GLU A 110 -10.74 0.57 0.28
N ALA A 111 -10.80 -0.70 0.68
CA ALA A 111 -11.09 -1.08 2.05
C ALA A 111 -10.05 -0.54 3.04
N PHE A 112 -8.77 -0.54 2.68
CA PHE A 112 -7.71 0.07 3.49
C PHE A 112 -7.91 1.58 3.64
N GLU A 113 -8.25 2.30 2.57
CA GLU A 113 -8.56 3.74 2.64
C GLU A 113 -9.81 4.03 3.48
N MET A 114 -10.87 3.23 3.34
CA MET A 114 -12.08 3.38 4.15
C MET A 114 -11.80 3.19 5.64
N MET A 115 -10.95 2.22 6.00
CA MET A 115 -10.46 2.09 7.38
C MET A 115 -9.68 3.34 7.80
N GLY A 116 -8.92 3.95 6.89
CA GLY A 116 -8.16 5.16 7.17
C GLY A 116 -9.00 6.38 7.47
N THR A 117 -10.06 6.60 6.69
CA THR A 117 -11.07 7.65 6.99
C THR A 117 -11.63 7.50 8.40
N LEU A 118 -11.84 6.27 8.86
CA LEU A 118 -12.37 6.01 10.20
C LEU A 118 -11.34 6.17 11.32
N LEU A 119 -10.06 5.87 11.06
CA LEU A 119 -9.09 5.60 12.11
C LEU A 119 -7.91 6.57 12.21
N TRP A 120 -7.35 7.04 11.09
CA TRP A 120 -6.10 7.81 11.12
C TRP A 120 -6.10 9.08 10.27
N ASN A 121 -7.11 9.30 9.43
CA ASN A 121 -7.21 10.52 8.63
C ASN A 121 -7.96 11.65 9.36
N GLU A 122 -8.85 11.33 10.31
CA GLU A 122 -9.74 12.31 10.95
C GLU A 122 -9.75 12.16 12.49
N GLY A 123 -9.21 13.18 13.18
CA GLY A 123 -9.31 13.32 14.63
C GLY A 123 -8.84 12.09 15.44
N THR A 124 -9.32 11.98 16.68
CA THR A 124 -9.08 10.79 17.53
C THR A 124 -10.24 9.80 17.34
N PRO A 125 -9.99 8.56 16.87
CA PRO A 125 -11.07 7.60 16.61
C PRO A 125 -11.68 7.07 17.90
N GLY A 126 -13.02 7.00 17.95
CA GLY A 126 -13.75 6.36 19.03
C GLY A 126 -13.87 4.83 18.85
N PRO A 127 -14.26 4.07 19.88
CA PRO A 127 -14.39 2.60 19.80
C PRO A 127 -15.33 2.09 18.70
N GLY A 128 -16.37 2.85 18.36
CA GLY A 128 -17.28 2.54 17.25
C GLY A 128 -16.57 2.52 15.88
N ALA A 129 -15.60 3.41 15.67
CA ALA A 129 -14.82 3.47 14.44
C ALA A 129 -13.98 2.19 14.24
N PHE A 130 -13.38 1.66 15.31
CA PHE A 130 -12.66 0.37 15.27
C PHE A 130 -13.58 -0.81 14.99
N THR A 131 -14.80 -0.79 15.54
CA THR A 131 -15.80 -1.83 15.24
C THR A 131 -16.16 -1.82 13.76
N GLN A 132 -16.42 -0.65 13.19
CA GLN A 132 -16.73 -0.49 11.77
C GLN A 132 -15.52 -0.83 10.87
N ALA A 133 -14.32 -0.39 11.23
CA ALA A 133 -13.10 -0.74 10.51
C ALA A 133 -12.85 -2.26 10.50
N ARG A 134 -13.20 -2.95 11.59
CA ARG A 134 -13.13 -4.42 11.66
C ARG A 134 -14.14 -5.10 10.74
N GLU A 135 -15.34 -4.55 10.58
CA GLU A 135 -16.33 -5.05 9.61
C GLU A 135 -15.81 -4.93 8.17
N ILE A 136 -15.20 -3.79 7.82
CA ILE A 136 -14.53 -3.58 6.53
C ILE A 136 -13.41 -4.61 6.35
N TYR A 137 -12.53 -4.73 7.34
CA TYR A 137 -11.40 -5.67 7.35
C TYR A 137 -11.84 -7.13 7.09
N ALA A 138 -12.90 -7.56 7.76
CA ALA A 138 -13.41 -8.93 7.76
C ALA A 138 -14.44 -9.21 6.66
N THR A 139 -14.63 -8.30 5.70
CA THR A 139 -15.53 -8.53 4.55
C THR A 139 -15.10 -9.82 3.81
N PRO A 140 -16.05 -10.71 3.44
CA PRO A 140 -15.73 -11.94 2.72
C PRO A 140 -14.85 -11.69 1.49
N GLU A 141 -13.78 -12.46 1.32
CA GLU A 141 -12.75 -12.29 0.27
C GLU A 141 -12.00 -10.93 0.26
N GLY A 142 -12.17 -10.14 1.33
CA GLY A 142 -11.53 -8.85 1.57
C GLY A 142 -10.10 -8.96 2.08
N LEU A 143 -9.66 -7.95 2.85
CA LEU A 143 -8.30 -7.81 3.37
C LEU A 143 -7.89 -8.99 4.26
N GLN A 144 -8.70 -9.31 5.26
CA GLN A 144 -8.40 -10.39 6.22
C GLN A 144 -8.09 -11.71 5.50
N SER A 145 -8.93 -12.08 4.52
CA SER A 145 -8.77 -13.35 3.81
C SER A 145 -7.38 -13.47 3.17
N ARG A 146 -6.84 -12.38 2.61
CA ARG A 146 -5.52 -12.38 1.98
C ARG A 146 -4.42 -12.38 3.01
N LEU A 147 -4.58 -11.61 4.09
CA LEU A 147 -3.63 -11.54 5.18
C LEU A 147 -3.41 -12.88 5.88
N GLU A 148 -4.46 -13.69 6.04
CA GLU A 148 -4.38 -15.04 6.62
C GLU A 148 -3.53 -16.04 5.80
N ARG A 149 -3.07 -15.65 4.62
CA ARG A 149 -2.28 -16.51 3.72
C ARG A 149 -1.19 -15.76 2.95
N ARG A 150 -0.93 -14.49 3.28
CA ARG A 150 0.03 -13.67 2.54
C ARG A 150 1.45 -14.12 2.87
N GLU A 151 2.19 -14.42 1.81
CA GLU A 151 3.62 -14.69 1.87
C GLU A 151 4.40 -13.43 1.59
N ASP A 152 5.57 -13.35 2.21
CA ASP A 152 6.63 -12.41 1.86
C ASP A 152 7.70 -13.14 1.04
N LEU A 153 7.76 -12.85 -0.25
CA LEU A 153 8.65 -13.56 -1.18
C LEU A 153 10.10 -13.12 -1.09
N HIS A 154 10.43 -12.08 -0.33
CA HIS A 154 11.83 -11.71 -0.05
C HIS A 154 12.53 -12.76 0.84
N TYR A 155 11.76 -13.65 1.49
CA TYR A 155 12.30 -14.77 2.25
C TYR A 155 12.30 -16.07 1.44
N PRO A 156 13.25 -17.00 1.70
CA PRO A 156 13.32 -18.28 1.01
C PRO A 156 11.98 -19.03 0.96
N PRO A 157 11.70 -19.77 -0.13
CA PRO A 157 10.49 -20.57 -0.22
C PRO A 157 10.45 -21.65 0.87
N ILE A 158 9.23 -21.97 1.32
CA ILE A 158 9.02 -23.13 2.18
C ILE A 158 9.50 -24.37 1.42
N PRO A 159 10.40 -25.21 2.00
CA PRO A 159 10.85 -26.44 1.34
C PRO A 159 9.68 -27.40 1.06
N GLU A 160 9.65 -28.01 -0.12
CA GLU A 160 8.61 -28.98 -0.50
C GLU A 160 8.36 -30.11 0.52
N PRO A 161 9.38 -30.66 1.21
CA PRO A 161 9.15 -31.69 2.24
C PRO A 161 8.27 -31.23 3.41
N ASP A 162 8.16 -29.91 3.62
CA ASP A 162 7.33 -29.30 4.67
C ASP A 162 5.95 -28.86 4.14
N TRP A 163 5.67 -29.04 2.85
CA TRP A 163 4.37 -28.69 2.28
C TRP A 163 3.28 -29.64 2.77
N ASP A 164 2.11 -29.07 3.06
CA ASP A 164 0.90 -29.86 3.21
C ASP A 164 0.34 -30.18 1.81
N PRO A 165 0.22 -31.46 1.42
CA PRO A 165 -0.25 -31.85 0.09
C PRO A 165 -1.72 -31.51 -0.15
N GLY A 166 -2.47 -31.12 0.88
CA GLY A 166 -3.85 -30.63 0.77
C GLY A 166 -3.96 -29.17 0.33
N PHE A 167 -2.84 -28.45 0.21
CA PHE A 167 -2.80 -27.03 -0.18
C PHE A 167 -1.98 -26.81 -1.45
N ASP A 168 -2.39 -25.83 -2.25
CA ASP A 168 -1.61 -25.40 -3.41
C ASP A 168 -0.22 -24.88 -2.96
N PRO A 169 0.82 -24.99 -3.82
CA PRO A 169 2.16 -24.47 -3.51
C PRO A 169 2.19 -23.00 -3.10
N ASP A 170 1.29 -22.16 -3.64
CA ASP A 170 1.19 -20.71 -3.37
C ASP A 170 0.31 -20.36 -2.15
N LYS A 171 -0.12 -21.39 -1.39
CA LYS A 171 -1.01 -21.28 -0.21
C LYS A 171 -0.45 -21.97 1.02
N GLN A 172 0.84 -22.32 1.03
CA GLN A 172 1.45 -23.06 2.13
C GLN A 172 1.47 -22.27 3.45
N CYS A 173 1.37 -20.93 3.41
CA CYS A 173 1.18 -20.11 4.62
C CYS A 173 -0.23 -20.14 5.21
N SER A 174 -1.19 -20.84 4.59
CA SER A 174 -2.46 -21.17 5.27
C SER A 174 -2.32 -22.34 6.25
N VAL A 175 -1.19 -23.04 6.24
CA VAL A 175 -0.92 -24.19 7.11
C VAL A 175 -0.27 -23.71 8.41
N ALA A 176 -0.94 -23.91 9.55
CA ALA A 176 -0.46 -23.41 10.84
C ALA A 176 0.97 -23.85 11.20
N ALA A 177 1.35 -25.09 10.85
CA ALA A 177 2.71 -25.59 11.06
C ALA A 177 3.76 -24.81 10.26
N ASN A 178 3.43 -24.40 9.03
CA ASN A 178 4.31 -23.58 8.20
C ASN A 178 4.40 -22.15 8.72
N VAL A 179 3.29 -21.57 9.20
CA VAL A 179 3.30 -20.24 9.83
C VAL A 179 4.23 -20.23 11.05
N GLN A 180 4.21 -21.29 11.86
CA GLN A 180 5.09 -21.40 13.02
C GLN A 180 6.56 -21.63 12.64
N LYS A 181 6.83 -22.44 11.61
CA LYS A 181 8.19 -22.83 11.20
C LYS A 181 8.88 -21.76 10.35
N TYR A 182 8.11 -20.99 9.56
CA TYR A 182 8.60 -20.00 8.61
C TYR A 182 7.88 -18.65 8.80
N PRO A 183 7.96 -18.03 9.98
CA PRO A 183 7.19 -16.82 10.29
C PRO A 183 7.51 -15.67 9.34
N GLU A 184 8.78 -15.47 8.97
CA GLU A 184 9.16 -14.37 8.06
C GLU A 184 8.57 -14.56 6.65
N ARG A 185 8.65 -15.77 6.09
CA ARG A 185 8.00 -16.11 4.81
C ARG A 185 6.48 -16.03 4.89
N CYS A 186 5.90 -16.37 6.03
CA CYS A 186 4.46 -16.31 6.29
C CYS A 186 4.04 -15.03 7.04
N ALA A 187 4.65 -13.89 6.69
CA ALA A 187 4.47 -12.61 7.37
C ALA A 187 3.00 -12.22 7.59
N GLY A 188 2.13 -12.50 6.61
CA GLY A 188 0.69 -12.25 6.70
C GLY A 188 0.06 -12.88 7.95
N PRO A 189 -0.04 -14.21 8.03
CA PRO A 189 -0.65 -14.89 9.17
C PRO A 189 0.21 -14.89 10.44
N SER A 190 1.54 -14.79 10.35
CA SER A 190 2.41 -14.85 11.55
C SER A 190 2.46 -13.52 12.30
N THR A 191 2.38 -12.40 11.59
CA THR A 191 2.74 -11.08 12.14
C THR A 191 1.70 -10.03 11.81
N ILE A 192 1.41 -9.80 10.52
CA ILE A 192 0.57 -8.68 10.08
C ILE A 192 -0.88 -8.86 10.55
N ASN A 193 -1.48 -10.02 10.32
CA ASN A 193 -2.86 -10.32 10.72
C ASN A 193 -3.05 -10.29 12.25
N PRO A 194 -2.20 -10.95 13.07
CA PRO A 194 -2.29 -10.85 14.52
C PRO A 194 -2.19 -9.41 15.02
N LEU A 195 -1.25 -8.62 14.51
CA LEU A 195 -1.05 -7.23 14.91
C LEU A 195 -2.28 -6.37 14.57
N LEU A 196 -2.75 -6.44 13.33
CA LEU A 196 -3.90 -5.67 12.85
C LEU A 196 -5.17 -6.06 13.61
N THR A 197 -5.43 -7.37 13.76
CA THR A 197 -6.60 -7.88 14.49
C THR A 197 -6.57 -7.45 15.95
N GLN A 198 -5.41 -7.55 16.62
CA GLN A 198 -5.29 -7.13 18.01
C GLN A 198 -5.53 -5.62 18.17
N ALA A 199 -4.95 -4.80 17.30
CA ALA A 199 -5.15 -3.35 17.34
C ALA A 199 -6.62 -2.94 17.11
N LEU A 200 -7.32 -3.63 16.19
CA LEU A 200 -8.77 -3.44 15.99
C LEU A 200 -9.57 -3.81 17.25
N LEU A 201 -9.24 -4.93 17.90
CA LEU A 201 -9.92 -5.37 19.11
C LEU A 201 -9.65 -4.43 20.29
N ASP A 202 -8.40 -4.02 20.49
CA ASP A 202 -8.00 -3.10 21.55
C ASP A 202 -8.67 -1.74 21.38
N GLY A 203 -8.67 -1.19 20.15
CA GLY A 203 -9.35 0.07 19.85
C GLY A 203 -10.87 0.00 20.10
N ALA A 204 -11.52 -1.10 19.70
CA ALA A 204 -12.94 -1.33 19.97
C ALA A 204 -13.26 -1.53 21.46
N ALA A 205 -12.31 -2.04 22.23
CA ALA A 205 -12.42 -2.22 23.68
C ALA A 205 -11.94 -1.00 24.51
N ALA A 206 -11.54 0.09 23.85
CA ALA A 206 -10.93 1.26 24.49
C ALA A 206 -9.69 0.92 25.34
N VAL A 207 -8.87 -0.01 24.88
CA VAL A 207 -7.62 -0.42 25.52
C VAL A 207 -6.44 0.36 24.94
N GLY A 208 -5.80 1.16 25.78
CA GLY A 208 -4.67 2.02 25.39
C GLY A 208 -5.11 3.29 24.67
N ASP A 209 -4.15 4.01 24.07
CA ASP A 209 -4.45 5.17 23.24
C ASP A 209 -4.99 4.71 21.87
N PRO A 210 -6.22 5.10 21.47
CA PRO A 210 -6.78 4.70 20.19
C PRO A 210 -5.94 5.15 18.99
N ARG A 211 -5.22 6.28 19.08
CA ARG A 211 -4.35 6.75 18.00
C ARG A 211 -3.16 5.82 17.78
N MET A 212 -2.64 5.21 18.85
CA MET A 212 -1.59 4.19 18.76
C MET A 212 -2.10 2.93 18.04
N GLN A 213 -3.33 2.51 18.33
CA GLN A 213 -3.93 1.36 17.66
C GLN A 213 -4.19 1.65 16.17
N ALA A 214 -4.64 2.87 15.84
CA ALA A 214 -4.78 3.30 14.45
C ALA A 214 -3.43 3.31 13.71
N ALA A 215 -2.36 3.82 14.33
CA ALA A 215 -1.01 3.83 13.77
C ALA A 215 -0.49 2.40 13.47
N ARG A 216 -0.76 1.44 14.36
CA ARG A 216 -0.44 0.01 14.15
C ARG A 216 -1.17 -0.58 12.96
N ILE A 217 -2.47 -0.31 12.84
CA ILE A 217 -3.30 -0.79 11.73
C ILE A 217 -2.81 -0.21 10.41
N GLU A 218 -2.52 1.10 10.38
CA GLU A 218 -2.00 1.77 9.20
C GLU A 218 -0.66 1.15 8.76
N ALA A 219 0.30 1.01 9.68
CA ALA A 219 1.61 0.44 9.39
C ALA A 219 1.53 -1.01 8.89
N ALA A 220 0.69 -1.84 9.52
CA ALA A 220 0.46 -3.21 9.10
C ALA A 220 -0.20 -3.30 7.71
N GLY A 221 -1.13 -2.40 7.40
CA GLY A 221 -1.72 -2.29 6.07
C GLY A 221 -0.71 -1.87 5.01
N GLN A 222 0.16 -0.90 5.31
CA GLN A 222 1.24 -0.50 4.39
C GLN A 222 2.22 -1.65 4.11
N TRP A 223 2.60 -2.42 5.15
CA TRP A 223 3.40 -3.63 4.97
C TRP A 223 2.70 -4.64 4.05
N PHE A 224 1.41 -4.90 4.28
CA PHE A 224 0.63 -5.80 3.42
C PHE A 224 0.59 -5.36 1.95
N LEU A 225 0.38 -4.07 1.68
CA LEU A 225 0.32 -3.55 0.31
C LEU A 225 1.68 -3.67 -0.40
N TYR A 226 2.77 -3.35 0.30
CA TYR A 226 4.14 -3.48 -0.19
C TYR A 226 4.46 -4.93 -0.62
N ILE A 227 4.30 -5.93 0.27
CA ILE A 227 4.60 -7.33 -0.08
C ILE A 227 3.58 -7.91 -1.08
N SER A 228 2.36 -7.37 -1.13
CA SER A 228 1.34 -7.83 -2.08
C SER A 228 1.65 -7.39 -3.50
N ALA A 229 2.12 -6.16 -3.72
CA ALA A 229 2.58 -5.74 -5.05
C ALA A 229 3.68 -6.68 -5.57
N TYR A 230 4.72 -6.91 -4.75
CA TYR A 230 5.83 -7.81 -5.10
C TYR A 230 5.40 -9.27 -5.33
N LYS A 231 4.58 -9.85 -4.43
CA LYS A 231 4.11 -11.24 -4.58
C LYS A 231 3.28 -11.44 -5.83
N GLU A 232 2.35 -10.54 -6.14
CA GLU A 232 1.49 -10.70 -7.32
C GLU A 232 2.27 -10.47 -8.63
N ALA A 233 3.31 -9.62 -8.62
CA ALA A 233 4.25 -9.51 -9.74
C ALA A 233 5.00 -10.82 -10.01
N TYR A 234 5.32 -11.59 -8.97
CA TYR A 234 5.87 -12.92 -9.14
C TYR A 234 4.84 -13.93 -9.65
N THR A 235 3.66 -14.00 -9.03
CA THR A 235 2.64 -14.98 -9.43
C THR A 235 2.01 -14.68 -10.78
N CYS A 236 2.17 -13.44 -11.28
CA CYS A 236 1.93 -13.07 -12.68
C CYS A 236 2.56 -14.09 -13.63
N THR A 237 3.76 -14.64 -13.33
CA THR A 237 4.41 -15.74 -14.09
C THR A 237 3.46 -16.87 -14.43
N ARG A 238 2.61 -17.29 -13.49
CA ARG A 238 1.71 -18.43 -13.63
C ARG A 238 0.26 -18.03 -13.91
N LYS A 239 -0.14 -16.82 -13.49
CA LYS A 239 -1.52 -16.32 -13.55
C LYS A 239 -1.51 -14.88 -14.02
N ALA A 240 -1.79 -14.63 -15.29
CA ALA A 240 -1.67 -13.28 -15.85
C ALA A 240 -2.56 -12.22 -15.16
N LYS A 241 -3.70 -12.60 -14.59
CA LYS A 241 -4.52 -11.67 -13.78
C LYS A 241 -3.81 -11.15 -12.51
N ASP A 242 -2.74 -11.81 -12.08
CA ASP A 242 -1.97 -11.37 -10.93
C ASP A 242 -1.07 -10.18 -11.30
N CYS A 243 -0.73 -9.98 -12.59
CA CYS A 243 -0.09 -8.73 -13.04
C CYS A 243 -1.01 -7.52 -12.74
N ASP A 244 -2.31 -7.66 -13.03
CA ASP A 244 -3.31 -6.63 -12.69
C ASP A 244 -3.43 -6.46 -11.18
N SER A 245 -3.33 -7.54 -10.41
CA SER A 245 -3.34 -7.47 -8.95
C SER A 245 -2.11 -6.76 -8.38
N SER A 246 -0.92 -6.94 -8.96
CA SER A 246 0.30 -6.22 -8.59
C SER A 246 0.11 -4.71 -8.76
N TRP A 247 -0.32 -4.29 -9.96
CA TRP A 247 -0.66 -2.90 -10.24
C TRP A 247 -1.69 -2.36 -9.26
N ALA A 248 -2.78 -3.10 -9.04
CA ALA A 248 -3.86 -2.67 -8.16
C ALA A 248 -3.44 -2.56 -6.69
N TYR A 249 -2.63 -3.49 -6.15
CA TYR A 249 -2.15 -3.38 -4.76
C TYR A 249 -1.23 -2.18 -4.57
N TYR A 250 -0.48 -1.79 -5.59
CA TYR A 250 0.36 -0.60 -5.52
C TYR A 250 -0.48 0.68 -5.67
N THR A 251 -1.17 0.86 -6.79
CA THR A 251 -1.78 2.13 -7.18
C THR A 251 -3.22 2.31 -6.73
N GLY A 252 -3.86 1.24 -6.26
CA GLY A 252 -5.31 1.18 -6.06
C GLY A 252 -6.12 1.07 -7.36
N GLY A 253 -5.48 0.71 -8.47
CA GLY A 253 -6.14 0.64 -9.77
C GLY A 253 -6.14 1.95 -10.55
N HIS A 254 -5.21 2.85 -10.20
CA HIS A 254 -5.02 4.13 -10.88
C HIS A 254 -3.74 4.13 -11.74
N GLN A 255 -3.70 5.01 -12.73
CA GLN A 255 -2.50 5.28 -13.51
C GLN A 255 -1.54 6.17 -12.71
N VAL A 256 -0.27 6.25 -13.11
CA VAL A 256 0.79 6.99 -12.39
C VAL A 256 0.47 8.48 -12.17
N GLY A 257 -0.21 9.14 -13.12
CA GLY A 257 -0.65 10.54 -12.97
C GLY A 257 -2.04 10.70 -12.35
N GLY A 258 -2.65 9.61 -11.85
CA GLY A 258 -4.00 9.60 -11.30
C GLY A 258 -4.06 9.87 -9.80
N ALA A 259 -5.28 9.86 -9.26
CA ALA A 259 -5.53 9.93 -7.82
C ALA A 259 -5.26 8.57 -7.17
N VAL A 260 -3.99 8.17 -7.11
CA VAL A 260 -3.56 6.92 -6.48
C VAL A 260 -3.94 6.89 -4.99
N ILE A 261 -4.17 5.68 -4.48
CA ILE A 261 -4.55 5.45 -3.08
C ILE A 261 -3.62 4.42 -2.41
N GLY A 262 -3.77 4.19 -1.11
CA GLY A 262 -3.03 3.18 -0.36
C GLY A 262 -1.55 3.50 -0.28
N PHE A 263 -0.72 2.51 -0.61
CA PHE A 263 0.73 2.64 -0.55
C PHE A 263 1.27 3.63 -1.58
N ALA A 264 0.78 3.61 -2.83
CA ALA A 264 1.22 4.57 -3.85
C ALA A 264 0.97 6.02 -3.45
N LYS A 265 -0.12 6.34 -2.72
CA LYS A 265 -0.37 7.70 -2.21
C LYS A 265 0.76 8.17 -1.30
N GLN A 266 1.13 7.35 -0.30
CA GLN A 266 2.20 7.68 0.65
C GLN A 266 3.55 7.84 -0.07
N VAL A 267 3.84 6.97 -1.05
CA VAL A 267 5.09 7.05 -1.82
C VAL A 267 5.10 8.28 -2.74
N ALA A 268 4.00 8.58 -3.43
CA ALA A 268 3.90 9.75 -4.31
C ALA A 268 4.06 11.06 -3.55
N GLU A 269 3.50 11.15 -2.35
CA GLU A 269 3.69 12.30 -1.46
C GLU A 269 5.15 12.40 -0.95
N ALA A 270 5.79 11.28 -0.64
CA ALA A 270 7.15 11.25 -0.09
C ALA A 270 8.26 11.41 -1.15
N SER A 271 8.07 10.81 -2.32
CA SER A 271 9.04 10.78 -3.42
C SER A 271 8.32 10.50 -4.76
N PRO A 272 8.00 11.54 -5.54
CA PRO A 272 7.45 11.37 -6.89
C PRO A 272 8.33 10.52 -7.80
N LEU A 273 9.66 10.57 -7.61
CA LEU A 273 10.59 9.72 -8.37
C LEU A 273 10.40 8.24 -8.03
N ALA A 274 10.38 7.88 -6.74
CA ALA A 274 10.17 6.49 -6.34
C ALA A 274 8.79 6.00 -6.80
N HIS A 275 7.76 6.87 -6.75
CA HIS A 275 6.45 6.55 -7.28
C HIS A 275 6.48 6.19 -8.77
N GLN A 276 7.15 7.02 -9.57
CA GLN A 276 7.33 6.75 -11.00
C GLN A 276 8.10 5.45 -11.23
N ARG A 277 9.18 5.19 -10.48
CA ARG A 277 10.00 3.97 -10.65
C ARG A 277 9.29 2.69 -10.27
N ILE A 278 8.47 2.70 -9.23
CA ILE A 278 7.63 1.53 -8.92
C ILE A 278 6.64 1.30 -10.05
N PHE A 279 6.04 2.37 -10.59
CA PHE A 279 5.13 2.24 -11.73
C PHE A 279 5.85 1.69 -12.98
N ASP A 280 7.07 2.17 -13.26
CA ASP A 280 7.90 1.65 -14.35
C ASP A 280 8.20 0.14 -14.16
N GLY A 281 8.52 -0.30 -12.93
CA GLY A 281 8.72 -1.72 -12.60
C GLY A 281 7.43 -2.56 -12.79
N VAL A 282 6.27 -2.03 -12.40
CA VAL A 282 4.96 -2.67 -12.68
C VAL A 282 4.74 -2.81 -14.19
N LEU A 283 5.08 -1.77 -14.96
CA LEU A 283 5.01 -1.79 -16.42
C LEU A 283 6.01 -2.78 -17.05
N ALA A 284 7.21 -2.93 -16.48
CA ALA A 284 8.22 -3.89 -16.91
C ALA A 284 7.71 -5.33 -16.79
N VAL A 285 7.11 -5.67 -15.65
CA VAL A 285 6.50 -6.99 -15.41
C VAL A 285 5.33 -7.23 -16.38
N ARG A 286 4.52 -6.20 -16.63
CA ARG A 286 3.42 -6.27 -17.60
C ARG A 286 3.91 -6.42 -19.05
N CYS A 287 5.01 -5.74 -19.38
CA CYS A 287 5.68 -5.79 -20.67
C CYS A 287 6.18 -7.21 -20.93
N PHE A 288 6.95 -7.77 -20.00
CA PHE A 288 7.40 -9.16 -20.05
C PHE A 288 6.24 -10.14 -20.27
N ARG A 289 5.12 -9.97 -19.54
CA ARG A 289 3.94 -10.84 -19.69
C ARG A 289 3.38 -10.82 -21.12
N ASP A 290 3.34 -9.66 -21.75
CA ASP A 290 2.76 -9.44 -23.08
C ASP A 290 3.55 -10.14 -24.19
N LEU A 291 4.83 -10.46 -23.96
CA LEU A 291 5.68 -11.12 -24.95
C LEU A 291 5.34 -12.60 -25.18
N TYR A 292 4.44 -13.17 -24.38
CA TYR A 292 4.05 -14.58 -24.43
C TYR A 292 2.57 -14.73 -24.79
N ASP A 293 2.26 -15.79 -25.54
CA ASP A 293 0.89 -16.09 -25.96
C ASP A 293 -0.05 -16.24 -24.74
N PRO A 294 -1.13 -15.44 -24.66
CA PRO A 294 -2.10 -15.54 -23.58
C PRO A 294 -2.77 -16.90 -23.40
N GLU A 295 -2.84 -17.70 -24.47
CA GLU A 295 -3.39 -19.06 -24.43
C GLU A 295 -2.38 -20.09 -23.88
N GLN A 296 -1.09 -19.74 -23.85
CA GLN A 296 0.01 -20.64 -23.51
C GLN A 296 0.98 -20.02 -22.49
N TYR A 297 0.50 -19.15 -21.60
CA TYR A 297 1.36 -18.46 -20.65
C TYR A 297 2.25 -19.45 -19.89
N PRO A 298 3.59 -19.42 -20.11
CA PRO A 298 4.50 -20.35 -19.46
C PRO A 298 4.59 -20.02 -17.97
N THR A 299 4.71 -21.04 -17.12
CA THR A 299 5.16 -20.80 -15.75
C THR A 299 6.62 -20.33 -15.76
N TYR A 300 7.12 -19.78 -14.64
CA TYR A 300 8.53 -19.39 -14.56
C TYR A 300 9.46 -20.53 -15.00
N ASP A 301 9.20 -21.77 -14.58
CA ASP A 301 10.04 -22.92 -14.89
C ASP A 301 10.04 -23.28 -16.39
N ASP A 302 8.93 -23.02 -17.09
CA ASP A 302 8.73 -23.29 -18.52
C ASP A 302 9.36 -22.20 -19.42
N LEU A 303 9.73 -21.05 -18.86
CA LEU A 303 10.34 -19.96 -19.62
C LEU A 303 11.70 -20.37 -20.21
N PRO A 304 12.01 -19.94 -21.45
CA PRO A 304 13.36 -20.03 -21.97
C PRO A 304 14.32 -19.14 -21.14
N ALA A 305 15.63 -19.36 -21.27
CA ALA A 305 16.62 -18.71 -20.42
C ALA A 305 16.62 -17.18 -20.53
N ASP A 306 16.43 -16.65 -21.73
CA ASP A 306 16.22 -15.22 -22.00
C ASP A 306 14.91 -14.69 -21.39
N GLY A 307 13.85 -15.48 -21.43
CA GLY A 307 12.59 -15.19 -20.76
C GLY A 307 12.71 -15.10 -19.24
N LYS A 308 13.43 -16.04 -18.62
CA LYS A 308 13.74 -16.01 -17.17
C LYS A 308 14.54 -14.77 -16.82
N ALA A 309 15.62 -14.50 -17.56
CA ALA A 309 16.47 -13.34 -17.32
C ALA A 309 15.70 -12.00 -17.44
N MET A 310 14.79 -11.89 -18.41
CA MET A 310 13.97 -10.70 -18.57
C MET A 310 12.95 -10.54 -17.44
N PHE A 311 12.28 -11.63 -17.03
CA PHE A 311 11.40 -11.59 -15.88
C PHE A 311 12.15 -11.20 -14.60
N ASP A 312 13.31 -11.84 -14.34
CA ASP A 312 14.13 -11.56 -13.17
C ASP A 312 14.56 -10.10 -13.15
N THR A 313 14.93 -9.52 -14.30
CA THR A 313 15.25 -8.10 -14.43
C THR A 313 14.05 -7.20 -14.13
N ALA A 314 12.88 -7.49 -14.71
CA ALA A 314 11.66 -6.71 -14.49
C ALA A 314 11.18 -6.77 -13.04
N TRP A 315 11.27 -7.95 -12.44
CA TRP A 315 10.84 -8.20 -11.06
C TRP A 315 11.80 -7.56 -10.05
N GLU A 316 13.12 -7.64 -10.31
CA GLU A 316 14.14 -6.95 -9.53
C GLU A 316 13.99 -5.42 -9.63
N GLN A 317 13.74 -4.87 -10.82
CA GLN A 317 13.47 -3.43 -10.98
C GLN A 317 12.28 -2.98 -10.13
N LEU A 318 11.19 -3.76 -10.11
CA LEU A 318 10.05 -3.47 -9.24
C LEU A 318 10.43 -3.56 -7.77
N ASP A 319 11.20 -4.57 -7.37
CA ASP A 319 11.60 -4.79 -5.98
C ASP A 319 12.45 -3.64 -5.43
N GLN A 320 13.49 -3.26 -6.17
CA GLN A 320 14.37 -2.14 -5.84
C GLN A 320 13.59 -0.83 -5.67
N ALA A 321 12.66 -0.56 -6.60
CA ALA A 321 11.82 0.62 -6.53
C ALA A 321 10.85 0.56 -5.33
N LEU A 322 10.29 -0.62 -5.02
CA LEU A 322 9.40 -0.81 -3.86
C LEU A 322 10.15 -0.58 -2.55
N HIS A 323 11.37 -1.10 -2.40
CA HIS A 323 12.25 -0.83 -1.24
C HIS A 323 12.48 0.67 -1.05
N ALA A 324 12.87 1.37 -2.12
CA ALA A 324 13.11 2.82 -2.06
C ALA A 324 11.84 3.63 -1.78
N GLY A 325 10.69 3.23 -2.33
CA GLY A 325 9.40 3.86 -2.02
C GLY A 325 9.00 3.68 -0.56
N TYR A 326 9.19 2.48 0.00
CA TYR A 326 8.93 2.21 1.40
C TYR A 326 9.87 3.00 2.31
N ALA A 327 11.16 3.06 1.97
CA ALA A 327 12.15 3.87 2.68
C ALA A 327 11.80 5.37 2.64
N ALA A 328 11.35 5.89 1.48
CA ALA A 328 10.90 7.26 1.33
C ALA A 328 9.69 7.59 2.22
N MET A 329 8.72 6.66 2.32
CA MET A 329 7.58 6.79 3.23
C MET A 329 8.05 6.89 4.69
N LEU A 330 8.93 5.99 5.14
CA LEU A 330 9.47 6.00 6.50
C LEU A 330 10.23 7.30 6.79
N ARG A 331 11.08 7.73 5.87
CA ARG A 331 11.82 8.99 5.95
C ARG A 331 10.89 10.19 6.08
N SER A 332 9.89 10.29 5.20
CA SER A 332 8.90 11.38 5.22
C SER A 332 8.18 11.45 6.58
N ARG A 333 7.83 10.29 7.17
CA ARG A 333 7.24 10.24 8.51
C ARG A 333 8.20 10.74 9.59
N MET A 334 9.44 10.24 9.62
CA MET A 334 10.46 10.69 10.59
C MET A 334 10.73 12.20 10.49
N GLN A 335 10.73 12.74 9.28
CA GLN A 335 10.87 14.17 9.06
C GLN A 335 9.70 14.96 9.65
N ARG A 336 8.46 14.49 9.46
CA ARG A 336 7.28 15.09 10.10
C ARG A 336 7.38 15.08 11.62
N LEU A 337 7.83 13.98 12.26
CA LEU A 337 8.11 13.98 13.72
C LEU A 337 9.17 15.05 14.08
N SER A 338 10.27 15.10 13.32
CA SER A 338 11.42 15.94 13.68
C SER A 338 11.13 17.44 13.63
N ARG A 339 10.16 17.87 12.80
CA ARG A 339 9.88 19.31 12.55
C ARG A 339 8.54 19.79 13.07
N CYS A 340 7.54 18.92 13.08
CA CYS A 340 6.16 19.24 13.44
C CYS A 340 5.70 18.47 14.68
N GLY A 341 6.62 17.77 15.37
CA GLY A 341 6.30 17.02 16.56
C GLY A 341 5.70 17.91 17.64
N ASP A 342 4.39 17.89 17.75
CA ASP A 342 3.75 18.06 19.04
C ASP A 342 4.18 16.85 19.90
N ASP A 343 4.68 17.13 21.10
CA ASP A 343 5.02 16.09 22.09
C ASP A 343 3.85 15.11 22.26
N SER A 344 2.60 15.57 22.06
CA SER A 344 1.38 14.75 22.16
C SER A 344 1.21 13.70 21.06
N LEU A 345 1.83 13.88 19.88
CA LEU A 345 1.70 12.97 18.72
C LEU A 345 2.98 12.20 18.39
N THR A 346 4.12 12.60 18.96
CA THR A 346 5.42 11.94 18.73
C THR A 346 5.35 10.43 18.98
N SER A 347 4.66 10.02 20.05
CA SER A 347 4.49 8.60 20.39
C SER A 347 3.64 7.83 19.37
N VAL A 348 2.61 8.46 18.81
CA VAL A 348 1.71 7.87 17.79
C VAL A 348 2.45 7.64 16.49
N TYR A 349 3.16 8.64 15.98
CA TYR A 349 3.93 8.46 14.76
C TYR A 349 5.10 7.50 14.96
N TRP A 350 5.71 7.48 16.14
CA TRP A 350 6.74 6.50 16.45
C TRP A 350 6.17 5.08 16.48
N GLU A 351 4.95 4.87 16.97
CA GLU A 351 4.32 3.55 16.96
C GLU A 351 4.11 3.02 15.52
N PHE A 352 3.74 3.89 14.57
CA PHE A 352 3.75 3.53 13.15
C PHE A 352 5.14 3.05 12.71
N LEU A 353 6.17 3.85 13.00
CA LEU A 353 7.56 3.58 12.58
C LEU A 353 8.13 2.31 13.22
N ARG A 354 7.75 1.96 14.45
CA ARG A 354 8.15 0.71 15.10
C ARG A 354 7.60 -0.54 14.42
N VAL A 355 6.46 -0.41 13.73
CA VAL A 355 5.87 -1.51 12.97
C VAL A 355 6.40 -1.52 11.53
N ALA A 356 6.42 -0.35 10.88
CA ALA A 356 6.79 -0.23 9.47
C ALA A 356 8.32 -0.28 9.26
N GLY A 357 9.12 0.29 10.16
CA GLY A 357 10.59 0.35 10.04
C GLY A 357 11.26 -1.01 9.83
N PRO A 358 10.99 -2.01 10.68
CA PRO A 358 11.59 -3.34 10.55
C PRO A 358 11.26 -4.11 9.27
N VAL A 359 10.28 -3.66 8.48
CA VAL A 359 9.91 -4.30 7.20
C VAL A 359 11.10 -4.35 6.24
N LEU A 360 11.98 -3.35 6.29
CA LEU A 360 13.18 -3.26 5.46
C LEU A 360 14.43 -3.91 6.07
N ASP A 361 14.37 -4.47 7.29
CA ASP A 361 15.55 -4.95 8.00
C ASP A 361 16.30 -6.05 7.23
N ARG A 362 15.57 -6.95 6.55
CA ARG A 362 16.16 -8.02 5.73
C ARG A 362 16.98 -7.43 4.58
N GLU A 363 16.39 -6.53 3.81
CA GLU A 363 17.06 -5.89 2.67
C GLU A 363 18.20 -4.99 3.13
N ALA A 364 18.01 -4.25 4.22
CA ALA A 364 19.07 -3.43 4.80
C ALA A 364 20.29 -4.29 5.19
N LYS A 365 20.07 -5.48 5.79
CA LYS A 365 21.14 -6.42 6.14
C LYS A 365 21.87 -6.98 4.92
N GLU A 366 21.16 -7.20 3.81
CA GLU A 366 21.76 -7.67 2.56
C GLU A 366 22.64 -6.59 1.91
N ARG A 367 22.23 -5.32 1.97
CA ARG A 367 22.98 -4.20 1.40
C ARG A 367 24.16 -3.77 2.26
N ASP A 368 23.91 -3.53 3.54
CA ASP A 368 24.92 -3.12 4.51
C ASP A 368 24.58 -3.63 5.92
N PRO A 369 25.16 -4.77 6.34
CA PRO A 369 24.85 -5.36 7.64
C PRO A 369 25.30 -4.50 8.83
N VAL A 370 26.23 -3.56 8.65
CA VAL A 370 26.68 -2.68 9.74
C VAL A 370 25.65 -1.58 9.96
N LEU A 371 25.23 -0.90 8.90
CA LEU A 371 24.21 0.16 8.99
C LEU A 371 22.85 -0.42 9.40
N ALA A 372 22.51 -1.62 8.93
CA ALA A 372 21.27 -2.29 9.29
C ALA A 372 21.17 -2.61 10.78
N VAL A 373 22.27 -3.03 11.43
CA VAL A 373 22.27 -3.29 12.89
C VAL A 373 22.01 -2.00 13.68
N GLU A 374 22.57 -0.88 13.22
CA GLU A 374 22.33 0.42 13.85
C GLU A 374 20.89 0.88 13.67
N LEU A 375 20.34 0.74 12.46
CA LEU A 375 18.96 1.08 12.15
C LEU A 375 17.96 0.22 12.95
N GLU A 376 18.19 -1.09 13.02
CA GLU A 376 17.40 -2.03 13.82
C GLU A 376 17.42 -1.67 15.32
N ALA A 377 18.54 -1.14 15.83
CA ALA A 377 18.64 -0.68 17.21
C ALA A 377 17.74 0.56 17.47
N ILE A 378 17.65 1.48 16.51
CA ILE A 378 16.80 2.66 16.60
C ILE A 378 15.32 2.27 16.64
N TRP A 379 14.87 1.32 15.79
CA TRP A 379 13.48 0.83 15.79
C TRP A 379 13.04 0.19 17.12
N LYS A 380 13.99 -0.23 17.96
CA LYS A 380 13.71 -0.84 19.27
C LYS A 380 13.61 0.17 20.41
N LEU A 381 13.89 1.45 20.15
CA LEU A 381 13.74 2.50 21.16
C LEU A 381 12.28 2.64 21.59
N ALA A 382 12.06 2.86 22.88
CA ALA A 382 10.72 3.11 23.41
C ALA A 382 10.15 4.42 22.85
N LEU A 383 10.99 5.45 22.76
CA LEU A 383 10.73 6.73 22.12
C LEU A 383 12.07 7.29 21.62
N PRO A 384 12.16 7.81 20.38
CA PRO A 384 13.39 8.32 19.82
C PRO A 384 13.61 9.79 20.23
N THR A 385 14.86 10.20 20.29
CA THR A 385 15.24 11.62 20.31
C THR A 385 15.26 12.19 18.88
N LEU A 386 15.38 13.52 18.74
CA LEU A 386 15.57 14.15 17.44
C LEU A 386 16.87 13.70 16.75
N ASP A 387 17.92 13.43 17.53
CA ASP A 387 19.19 12.91 17.00
C ASP A 387 19.04 11.47 16.51
N ASP A 388 18.23 10.64 17.19
CA ASP A 388 17.92 9.27 16.74
C ASP A 388 17.14 9.30 15.42
N LEU A 389 16.16 10.20 15.28
CA LEU A 389 15.40 10.37 14.04
C LEU A 389 16.28 10.86 12.89
N ALA A 390 17.14 11.85 13.12
CA ALA A 390 18.09 12.31 12.13
C ALA A 390 19.04 11.18 11.71
N ARG A 391 19.53 10.40 12.67
CA ARG A 391 20.41 9.26 12.39
C ARG A 391 19.71 8.16 11.62
N ALA A 392 18.46 7.83 11.93
CA ALA A 392 17.68 6.85 11.19
C ALA A 392 17.42 7.29 9.74
N ILE A 393 17.21 8.58 9.50
CA ILE A 393 17.12 9.14 8.15
C ILE A 393 18.44 8.95 7.40
N ASP A 394 19.58 9.33 8.01
CA ASP A 394 20.91 9.17 7.38
C ASP A 394 21.21 7.71 7.04
N LEU A 395 20.82 6.78 7.92
CA LEU A 395 20.98 5.34 7.71
C LEU A 395 20.10 4.83 6.57
N LEU A 396 18.83 5.24 6.50
CA LEU A 396 17.95 4.88 5.37
C LEU A 396 18.48 5.44 4.05
N ASP A 397 18.90 6.70 4.02
CA ASP A 397 19.41 7.36 2.82
C ASP A 397 20.72 6.69 2.34
N ALA A 398 21.54 6.16 3.25
CA ALA A 398 22.75 5.41 2.92
C ALA A 398 22.47 3.99 2.39
N VAL A 399 21.47 3.30 2.94
CA VAL A 399 21.12 1.92 2.57
C VAL A 399 20.24 1.88 1.30
N PHE A 400 19.35 2.86 1.14
CA PHE A 400 18.39 2.98 0.04
C PHE A 400 18.57 4.30 -0.71
N PRO A 401 19.74 4.54 -1.34
CA PRO A 401 20.07 5.84 -1.90
C PRO A 401 19.25 6.19 -3.15
N CYS A 402 18.81 5.19 -3.91
CA CYS A 402 18.06 5.38 -5.16
C CYS A 402 16.94 4.36 -5.32
N PRO A 403 15.84 4.76 -5.99
CA PRO A 403 14.79 3.85 -6.46
C PRO A 403 15.15 3.14 -7.76
#